data_AF-A0AAU8DI15-F1
#
_entry.id   AF-A0AAU8DI15-F1
#
_cell.length_a   1.000
_cell.length_b   1.000
_cell.length_c   1.000
_cell.angle_alpha   90.00
_cell.angle_beta   90.00
_cell.angle_gamma   90.00
#
_symmetry.space_group_name_H-M   'P 1'
#
loop_
_entity.id
_entity.type
_entity.pdbx_description
1 polymer ?
#
loop_
_entity_poly.entity_id
_entity_poly.type
_entity_poly.pdbx_seq_one_letter_code
_entity_poly.pdbx_strand_id
1 'polypeptide(L)'
;MPTNLLRRLLTLLAVLVVTLSLGLLSSGPASAKGLALADGEIIGGITVATAADDLRDDGVAAISTSIQASALAPIVADARSRHLEFGVLVTGIEMSQASCNDLAGALSAATGLTVLVLTPEAGKASSSTLSASVLTDAQDAAAVYGTDDVAAARAFVAKATERSSGPWMLIGGVVVVIVIALLGWAWSRRRSRDRAGHHLEELTAALQQRSTALADEILGLSERVEVLGRPDLEARFDQAGADYSRLQETLGQAVTDRGAVNTAATALSDLERRLDQLDREVDALAPGIQPPSPAG
;
A
#
# COMPACT_ATOMS: atom_id res chain seq x y z
N MET A 1 -12.65 22.19 2.32
CA MET A 1 -13.33 20.90 2.00
C MET A 1 -12.46 19.81 1.31
N PRO A 2 -11.15 19.60 1.60
CA PRO A 2 -10.39 18.47 1.00
C PRO A 2 -10.24 17.22 1.89
N THR A 3 -10.72 17.23 3.13
CA THR A 3 -10.49 16.15 4.12
C THR A 3 -11.23 14.84 3.80
N ASN A 4 -12.36 14.91 3.11
CA ASN A 4 -13.17 13.73 2.78
C ASN A 4 -12.57 12.87 1.65
N LEU A 5 -11.80 13.47 0.74
CA LEU A 5 -11.11 12.75 -0.34
C LEU A 5 -9.98 11.88 0.20
N LEU A 6 -9.18 12.41 1.12
CA LEU A 6 -8.05 11.67 1.70
C LEU A 6 -8.52 10.47 2.54
N ARG A 7 -9.65 10.63 3.26
CA ARG A 7 -10.23 9.58 4.09
C ARG A 7 -10.83 8.44 3.24
N ARG A 8 -11.47 8.78 2.12
CA ARG A 8 -11.99 7.79 1.14
C ARG A 8 -10.87 7.01 0.45
N LEU A 9 -9.77 7.67 0.12
CA LEU A 9 -8.61 7.04 -0.52
C LEU A 9 -7.89 6.07 0.44
N LEU A 10 -7.76 6.42 1.72
CA LEU A 10 -7.22 5.55 2.76
C LEU A 10 -8.11 4.32 3.03
N THR A 11 -9.43 4.48 3.04
CA THR A 11 -10.35 3.33 3.20
C THR A 11 -10.32 2.40 1.98
N LEU A 12 -10.23 2.94 0.77
CA LEU A 12 -10.10 2.11 -0.44
C LEU A 12 -8.78 1.33 -0.46
N LEU A 13 -7.68 1.94 -0.01
CA LEU A 13 -6.38 1.29 0.05
C LEU A 13 -6.32 0.21 1.14
N ALA A 14 -6.97 0.43 2.30
CA ALA A 14 -7.09 -0.58 3.35
C ALA A 14 -7.95 -1.78 2.90
N VAL A 15 -9.06 -1.53 2.19
CA VAL A 15 -9.91 -2.60 1.64
C VAL A 15 -9.15 -3.41 0.58
N LEU A 16 -8.37 -2.75 -0.30
CA LEU A 16 -7.57 -3.42 -1.31
C LEU A 16 -6.47 -4.32 -0.70
N VAL A 17 -5.82 -3.87 0.37
CA VAL A 17 -4.78 -4.67 1.07
C VAL A 17 -5.40 -5.87 1.80
N VAL A 18 -6.60 -5.72 2.36
CA VAL A 18 -7.32 -6.81 3.04
C VAL A 18 -7.85 -7.84 2.04
N THR A 19 -8.38 -7.42 0.88
CA THR A 19 -8.84 -8.36 -0.15
C THR A 19 -7.70 -9.08 -0.86
N LEU A 20 -6.54 -8.43 -1.05
CA LEU A 20 -5.36 -9.09 -1.62
C LEU A 20 -4.73 -10.11 -0.66
N SER A 21 -4.88 -9.91 0.67
CA SER A 21 -4.38 -10.83 1.69
C SER A 21 -5.27 -12.07 1.88
N LEU A 22 -6.57 -11.97 1.56
CA LEU A 22 -7.52 -13.07 1.74
C LEU A 22 -7.59 -14.04 0.54
N GLY A 23 -6.96 -13.71 -0.59
CA GLY A 23 -6.96 -14.53 -1.81
C GLY A 23 -5.96 -15.71 -1.82
N LEU A 24 -5.10 -15.84 -0.81
CA LEU A 24 -4.01 -16.83 -0.79
C LEU A 24 -4.25 -18.03 0.16
N LEU A 25 -5.41 -18.15 0.81
CA LEU A 25 -5.77 -19.30 1.64
C LEU A 25 -6.97 -20.06 1.06
N SER A 26 -6.79 -20.62 -0.14
CA SER A 26 -7.69 -21.65 -0.68
C SER A 26 -6.89 -22.75 -1.39
N SER A 27 -5.87 -23.28 -0.73
CA SER A 27 -5.37 -24.63 -1.02
C SER A 27 -6.22 -25.60 -0.22
N GLY A 28 -7.33 -26.03 -0.81
CA GLY A 28 -8.05 -27.19 -0.29
C GLY A 28 -7.09 -28.38 -0.18
N PRO A 29 -7.17 -29.19 0.89
CA PRO A 29 -6.38 -30.41 0.96
C PRO A 29 -6.77 -31.26 -0.25
N ALA A 30 -5.85 -31.43 -1.18
CA ALA A 30 -5.98 -32.44 -2.21
C ALA A 30 -6.27 -33.74 -1.46
N SER A 31 -7.47 -34.27 -1.67
CA SER A 31 -7.85 -35.59 -1.18
C SER A 31 -6.85 -36.56 -1.76
N ALA A 32 -5.83 -36.90 -0.97
CA ALA A 32 -5.07 -38.11 -1.13
C ALA A 32 -6.05 -39.25 -0.83
N LYS A 33 -6.87 -39.59 -1.83
CA LYS A 33 -7.38 -40.94 -1.96
C LYS A 33 -6.13 -41.80 -2.07
N GLY A 34 -5.70 -42.34 -0.93
CA GLY A 34 -4.76 -43.44 -0.89
C GLY A 34 -5.41 -44.61 -1.61
N LEU A 35 -5.29 -44.63 -2.95
CA LEU A 35 -5.27 -45.88 -3.66
C LEU A 35 -3.99 -46.56 -3.18
N ALA A 36 -4.16 -47.52 -2.28
CA ALA A 36 -3.20 -48.60 -2.16
C ALA A 36 -3.10 -49.21 -3.56
N LEU A 37 -2.07 -48.80 -4.30
CA LEU A 37 -1.67 -49.40 -5.56
C LEU A 37 -1.61 -50.90 -5.31
N ALA A 38 -2.51 -51.66 -5.94
CA ALA A 38 -2.45 -53.10 -5.88
C ALA A 38 -1.09 -53.50 -6.47
N ASP A 39 -0.35 -54.31 -5.73
CA ASP A 39 0.95 -54.83 -6.14
C ASP A 39 0.81 -55.47 -7.53
N GLY A 40 1.33 -54.80 -8.57
CA GLY A 40 1.17 -55.21 -9.97
C GLY A 40 0.24 -54.36 -10.86
N GLU A 41 -0.11 -53.12 -10.51
CA GLU A 41 -0.81 -52.23 -11.44
C GLU A 41 0.04 -51.96 -12.70
N ILE A 42 -0.57 -52.20 -13.88
CA ILE A 42 0.04 -52.02 -15.20
C ILE A 42 -0.63 -50.83 -15.89
N ILE A 43 0.12 -49.75 -16.12
CA ILE A 43 -0.35 -48.57 -16.86
C ILE A 43 0.46 -48.48 -18.14
N GLY A 44 -0.21 -48.46 -19.30
CA GLY A 44 0.46 -48.38 -20.59
C GLY A 44 1.45 -49.52 -20.86
N GLY A 45 1.23 -50.71 -20.29
CA GLY A 45 2.14 -51.86 -20.41
C GLY A 45 3.35 -51.83 -19.48
N ILE A 46 3.45 -50.83 -18.58
CA ILE A 46 4.53 -50.69 -17.61
C ILE A 46 4.02 -51.06 -16.22
N THR A 47 4.75 -51.94 -15.52
CA THR A 47 4.46 -52.28 -14.12
C THR A 47 4.97 -51.17 -13.22
N VAL A 48 4.06 -50.49 -12.52
CA VAL A 48 4.39 -49.32 -11.69
C VAL A 48 5.40 -49.68 -10.59
N ALA A 49 5.28 -50.86 -9.98
CA ALA A 49 6.19 -51.31 -8.92
C ALA A 49 7.65 -51.43 -9.41
N THR A 50 7.87 -52.09 -10.55
CA THR A 50 9.21 -52.26 -11.13
C THR A 50 9.82 -50.91 -11.51
N ALA A 51 9.06 -50.05 -12.20
CA ALA A 51 9.55 -48.73 -12.57
C ALA A 51 9.81 -47.84 -11.34
N ALA A 52 9.01 -47.97 -10.27
CA ALA A 52 9.24 -47.24 -9.03
C ALA A 52 10.50 -47.71 -8.30
N ASP A 53 10.80 -49.02 -8.32
CA ASP A 53 12.02 -49.55 -7.71
C ASP A 53 13.27 -49.10 -8.47
N ASP A 54 13.25 -49.13 -9.81
CA ASP A 54 14.33 -48.58 -10.64
C ASP A 54 14.54 -47.08 -10.33
N LEU A 55 13.46 -46.29 -10.29
CA LEU A 55 13.52 -44.87 -9.95
C LEU A 55 14.03 -44.60 -8.52
N ARG A 56 13.88 -45.52 -7.57
CA ARG A 56 14.40 -45.35 -6.21
C ARG A 56 15.90 -45.62 -6.13
N ASP A 57 16.44 -46.48 -6.99
CA ASP A 57 17.85 -46.85 -6.96
C ASP A 57 18.74 -45.70 -7.49
N ASP A 58 18.52 -45.29 -8.74
CA ASP A 58 19.35 -44.30 -9.41
C ASP A 58 18.58 -43.05 -9.91
N GLY A 59 17.25 -43.05 -9.77
CA GLY A 59 16.38 -41.98 -10.27
C GLY A 59 16.14 -42.04 -11.79
N VAL A 60 16.52 -43.11 -12.46
CA VAL A 60 16.38 -43.29 -13.91
C VAL A 60 15.79 -44.66 -14.21
N ALA A 61 14.61 -44.68 -14.81
CA ALA A 61 14.03 -45.91 -15.35
C ALA A 61 14.01 -45.83 -16.88
N ALA A 62 14.50 -46.87 -17.56
CA ALA A 62 14.50 -46.95 -19.02
C ALA A 62 13.86 -48.26 -19.47
N ILE A 63 12.67 -48.17 -20.08
CA ILE A 63 11.88 -49.34 -20.50
C ILE A 63 11.79 -49.39 -22.02
N SER A 64 12.22 -50.51 -22.60
CA SER A 64 12.12 -50.77 -24.04
C SER A 64 12.82 -49.73 -24.93
N THR A 65 13.87 -49.07 -24.42
CA THR A 65 14.71 -48.16 -25.20
C THR A 65 16.18 -48.54 -25.01
N SER A 66 17.00 -48.27 -26.03
CA SER A 66 18.47 -48.33 -25.91
C SER A 66 19.06 -47.04 -25.37
N ILE A 67 18.21 -46.13 -24.86
CA ILE A 67 18.62 -44.80 -24.45
C ILE A 67 19.46 -44.92 -23.19
N GLN A 68 20.51 -44.11 -23.17
CA GLN A 68 21.61 -44.18 -22.23
C GLN A 68 21.13 -43.69 -20.86
N ALA A 69 20.66 -44.60 -20.00
CA ALA A 69 20.43 -44.32 -18.58
C ALA A 69 21.64 -43.60 -17.95
N SER A 70 22.85 -43.92 -18.42
CA SER A 70 24.11 -43.25 -18.05
C SER A 70 24.18 -41.76 -18.38
N ALA A 71 23.46 -41.28 -19.39
CA ALA A 71 23.43 -39.86 -19.77
C ALA A 71 22.42 -39.05 -18.93
N LEU A 72 21.39 -39.70 -18.37
CA LEU A 72 20.38 -39.09 -17.52
C LEU A 72 20.79 -39.03 -16.04
N ALA A 73 21.58 -39.99 -15.57
CA ALA A 73 22.15 -40.02 -14.22
C ALA A 73 22.78 -38.68 -13.76
N PRO A 74 23.64 -37.99 -14.54
CA PRO A 74 24.20 -36.70 -14.12
C PRO A 74 23.14 -35.59 -14.01
N ILE A 75 22.04 -35.66 -14.76
CA ILE A 75 20.94 -34.67 -14.69
C ILE A 75 20.14 -34.88 -13.41
N VAL A 76 19.85 -36.13 -13.05
CA VAL A 76 19.22 -36.48 -11.76
C VAL A 76 20.10 -36.04 -10.59
N ALA A 77 21.41 -36.27 -10.67
CA ALA A 77 22.36 -35.81 -9.66
C ALA A 77 22.40 -34.27 -9.54
N ASP A 78 22.39 -33.54 -10.65
CA ASP A 78 22.31 -32.06 -10.66
C ASP A 78 21.00 -31.57 -10.03
N ALA A 79 19.86 -32.19 -10.37
CA ALA A 79 18.55 -31.86 -9.76
C ALA A 79 18.58 -32.03 -8.24
N ARG A 80 19.10 -33.17 -7.75
CA ARG A 80 19.21 -33.45 -6.31
C ARG A 80 20.16 -32.47 -5.61
N SER A 81 21.26 -32.08 -6.26
CA SER A 81 22.18 -31.05 -5.73
C SER A 81 21.51 -29.68 -5.55
N ARG A 82 20.43 -29.41 -6.28
CA ARG A 82 19.59 -28.20 -6.19
C ARG A 82 18.35 -28.40 -5.33
N HIS A 83 18.30 -29.46 -4.52
CA HIS A 83 17.19 -29.83 -3.64
C HIS A 83 15.88 -30.19 -4.37
N LEU A 84 15.97 -30.68 -5.61
CA LEU A 84 14.84 -31.27 -6.32
C LEU A 84 15.00 -32.80 -6.33
N GLU A 85 14.15 -33.51 -5.57
CA GLU A 85 14.05 -34.97 -5.66
C GLU A 85 13.39 -35.33 -6.99
N PHE A 86 14.21 -35.71 -7.98
CA PHE A 86 13.81 -35.89 -9.37
C PHE A 86 14.04 -37.32 -9.83
N GLY A 87 13.09 -37.85 -10.61
CA GLY A 87 13.23 -39.13 -11.30
C GLY A 87 12.75 -39.00 -12.75
N VAL A 88 13.35 -39.74 -13.67
CA VAL A 88 12.97 -39.75 -15.08
C VAL A 88 12.72 -41.17 -15.57
N LEU A 89 11.55 -41.39 -16.14
CA LEU A 89 11.19 -42.63 -16.82
C LEU A 89 11.16 -42.37 -18.33
N VAL A 90 12.01 -43.07 -19.08
CA VAL A 90 12.02 -43.04 -20.53
C VAL A 90 11.45 -44.35 -21.05
N THR A 91 10.45 -44.27 -21.92
CA THR A 91 9.83 -45.45 -22.52
C THR A 91 9.68 -45.31 -24.03
N GLY A 92 9.94 -46.40 -24.74
CA GLY A 92 9.74 -46.51 -26.20
C GLY A 92 8.32 -46.92 -26.57
N ILE A 93 7.46 -47.13 -25.57
CA ILE A 93 6.07 -47.55 -25.75
C ILE A 93 5.22 -46.31 -26.02
N GLU A 94 4.55 -46.29 -27.18
CA GLU A 94 3.55 -45.27 -27.48
C GLU A 94 2.37 -45.39 -26.52
N MET A 95 1.98 -44.27 -25.92
CA MET A 95 0.86 -44.21 -24.98
C MET A 95 0.16 -42.86 -25.05
N SER A 96 -1.13 -42.85 -24.71
CA SER A 96 -1.91 -41.61 -24.70
C SER A 96 -1.42 -40.64 -23.63
N GLN A 97 -1.59 -39.33 -23.84
CA GLN A 97 -1.21 -38.32 -22.85
C GLN A 97 -1.87 -38.53 -21.47
N ALA A 98 -3.10 -39.06 -21.45
CA ALA A 98 -3.79 -39.42 -20.21
C ALA A 98 -3.05 -40.54 -19.46
N SER A 99 -2.63 -41.59 -20.19
CA SER A 99 -1.86 -42.69 -19.61
C SER A 99 -0.49 -42.25 -19.10
N CYS A 100 0.20 -41.34 -19.82
CA CYS A 100 1.45 -40.75 -19.34
C CYS A 100 1.24 -39.99 -18.02
N ASN A 101 0.15 -39.23 -17.92
CA ASN A 101 -0.17 -38.44 -16.74
C ASN A 101 -0.53 -39.33 -15.54
N ASP A 102 -1.33 -40.37 -15.77
CA ASP A 102 -1.70 -41.34 -14.74
C ASP A 102 -0.47 -42.12 -14.26
N LEU A 103 0.41 -42.53 -15.17
CA LEU A 103 1.69 -43.20 -14.84
C LEU A 103 2.62 -42.29 -14.06
N ALA A 104 2.81 -41.04 -14.49
CA ALA A 104 3.63 -40.07 -13.77
C ALA A 104 3.06 -39.80 -12.37
N GLY A 105 1.73 -39.69 -12.25
CA GLY A 105 1.00 -39.56 -10.99
C GLY A 105 1.23 -40.74 -10.05
N ALA A 106 1.06 -41.97 -10.56
CA ALA A 106 1.25 -43.20 -9.80
C ALA A 106 2.71 -43.36 -9.32
N LEU A 107 3.69 -43.10 -10.20
CA LEU A 107 5.12 -43.18 -9.85
C LEU A 107 5.51 -42.10 -8.85
N SER A 108 5.03 -40.86 -9.02
CA SER A 108 5.29 -39.79 -8.07
C SER A 108 4.68 -40.10 -6.69
N ALA A 109 3.47 -40.66 -6.64
CA ALA A 109 2.84 -41.09 -5.41
C ALA A 109 3.58 -42.26 -4.73
N ALA A 110 4.08 -43.22 -5.52
CA ALA A 110 4.80 -44.39 -5.01
C ALA A 110 6.21 -44.02 -4.50
N THR A 111 6.94 -43.18 -5.23
CA THR A 111 8.36 -42.89 -4.95
C THR A 111 8.55 -41.65 -4.08
N GLY A 112 7.59 -40.72 -4.05
CA GLY A 112 7.74 -39.40 -3.46
C GLY A 112 8.60 -38.44 -4.28
N LEU A 113 9.08 -38.85 -5.46
CA LEU A 113 9.89 -38.04 -6.35
C LEU A 113 9.02 -37.17 -7.26
N THR A 114 9.62 -36.12 -7.82
CA THR A 114 9.13 -35.45 -9.03
C THR A 114 9.49 -36.31 -10.23
N VAL A 115 8.49 -36.95 -10.83
CA VAL A 115 8.71 -37.91 -11.91
C VAL A 115 8.38 -37.27 -13.26
N LEU A 116 9.31 -37.33 -14.20
CA LEU A 116 9.12 -36.98 -15.61
C LEU A 116 9.06 -38.28 -16.42
N VAL A 117 7.94 -38.52 -17.09
CA VAL A 117 7.75 -39.64 -18.03
C VAL A 117 7.90 -39.10 -19.45
N LEU A 118 8.88 -39.64 -20.19
CA LEU A 118 9.17 -39.29 -21.57
C LEU A 118 8.79 -40.47 -22.49
N THR A 119 7.98 -40.16 -23.49
CA THR A 119 7.58 -41.09 -24.55
C THR A 119 7.89 -40.46 -25.92
N PRO A 120 7.87 -41.24 -27.02
CA PRO A 120 8.19 -40.71 -28.34
C PRO A 120 7.27 -39.56 -28.79
N GLU A 121 6.05 -39.49 -28.25
CA GLU A 121 5.06 -38.47 -28.62
C GLU A 121 4.89 -37.35 -27.59
N ALA A 122 5.20 -37.59 -26.31
CA ALA A 122 4.94 -36.61 -25.25
C ALA A 122 5.76 -36.84 -23.98
N GLY A 123 6.11 -35.74 -23.30
CA GLY A 123 6.57 -35.73 -21.92
C GLY A 123 5.47 -35.30 -20.96
N LYS A 124 5.23 -36.05 -19.87
CA LYS A 124 4.36 -35.62 -18.76
C LYS A 124 5.10 -35.76 -17.44
N ALA A 125 4.88 -34.83 -16.52
CA ALA A 125 5.51 -34.84 -15.21
C ALA A 125 4.48 -34.77 -14.08
N SER A 126 4.81 -35.35 -12.94
CA SER A 126 4.03 -35.21 -11.72
C SER A 126 4.95 -34.88 -10.56
N SER A 127 4.51 -33.99 -9.68
CA SER A 127 5.25 -33.57 -8.50
C SER A 127 4.29 -33.25 -7.36
N SER A 128 4.62 -33.68 -6.16
CA SER A 128 3.95 -33.29 -4.92
C SER A 128 4.58 -32.05 -4.26
N THR A 129 5.79 -31.68 -4.68
CA THR A 129 6.59 -30.61 -4.05
C THR A 129 6.62 -29.32 -4.87
N LEU A 130 6.51 -29.40 -6.20
CA LEU A 130 6.47 -28.22 -7.07
C LEU A 130 5.06 -27.62 -7.12
N SER A 131 4.98 -26.29 -7.26
CA SER A 131 3.70 -25.64 -7.55
C SER A 131 3.23 -26.00 -8.95
N ALA A 132 1.91 -26.01 -9.17
CA ALA A 132 1.32 -26.32 -10.48
C ALA A 132 1.88 -25.44 -11.60
N SER A 133 2.13 -24.14 -11.34
CA SER A 133 2.70 -23.22 -12.32
C SER A 133 4.13 -23.59 -12.71
N VAL A 134 5.00 -23.94 -11.74
CA VAL A 134 6.38 -24.31 -12.02
C VAL A 134 6.45 -25.66 -12.74
N LEU A 135 5.55 -26.59 -12.37
CA LEU A 135 5.46 -27.89 -13.03
C LEU A 135 5.05 -27.74 -14.49
N THR A 136 4.04 -26.91 -14.80
CA THR A 136 3.62 -26.61 -16.18
C THR A 136 4.76 -25.96 -16.97
N ASP A 137 5.40 -24.92 -16.43
CA ASP A 137 6.50 -24.23 -17.12
C ASP A 137 7.67 -25.18 -17.42
N ALA A 138 7.98 -26.09 -16.48
CA ALA A 138 9.04 -27.09 -16.67
C ALA A 138 8.66 -28.15 -17.70
N GLN A 139 7.40 -28.59 -17.74
CA GLN A 139 6.88 -29.50 -18.76
C GLN A 139 6.95 -28.85 -20.16
N ASP A 140 6.52 -27.60 -20.27
CA ASP A 140 6.57 -26.85 -21.53
C ASP A 140 8.01 -26.69 -22.02
N ALA A 141 8.96 -26.42 -21.11
CA ALA A 141 10.38 -26.34 -21.44
C ALA A 141 10.94 -27.69 -21.94
N ALA A 142 10.50 -28.81 -21.36
CA ALA A 142 10.89 -30.15 -21.81
C ALA A 142 10.31 -30.47 -23.21
N ALA A 143 9.06 -30.10 -23.47
CA ALA A 143 8.35 -30.40 -24.70
C ALA A 143 9.01 -29.79 -25.96
N VAL A 144 9.79 -28.72 -25.82
CA VAL A 144 10.55 -28.08 -26.92
C VAL A 144 11.54 -29.05 -27.57
N TYR A 145 12.07 -30.02 -26.81
CA TYR A 145 13.14 -30.91 -27.27
C TYR A 145 12.63 -32.21 -27.92
N GLY A 146 11.31 -32.42 -27.97
CA GLY A 146 10.69 -33.53 -28.70
C GLY A 146 11.26 -34.89 -28.32
N THR A 147 12.00 -35.51 -29.24
CA THR A 147 12.58 -36.85 -29.10
C THR A 147 13.97 -36.90 -28.46
N ASP A 148 14.57 -35.76 -28.08
CA ASP A 148 15.83 -35.71 -27.34
C ASP A 148 15.56 -35.74 -25.83
N ASP A 149 15.49 -36.95 -25.26
CA ASP A 149 15.15 -37.17 -23.85
C ASP A 149 16.14 -36.53 -22.88
N VAL A 150 17.43 -36.49 -23.25
CA VAL A 150 18.49 -35.92 -22.41
C VAL A 150 18.34 -34.40 -22.36
N ALA A 151 18.09 -33.77 -23.52
CA ALA A 151 17.85 -32.33 -23.58
C ALA A 151 16.52 -31.95 -22.90
N ALA A 152 15.46 -32.74 -23.09
CA ALA A 152 14.17 -32.55 -22.44
C ALA A 152 14.27 -32.61 -20.91
N ALA A 153 14.92 -33.65 -20.36
CA ALA A 153 15.13 -33.78 -18.93
C ALA A 153 15.97 -32.63 -18.35
N ARG A 154 17.04 -32.21 -19.06
CA ARG A 154 17.86 -31.06 -18.63
C ARG A 154 17.06 -29.77 -18.62
N ALA A 155 16.25 -29.51 -19.64
CA ALA A 155 15.41 -28.33 -19.71
C ALA A 155 14.35 -28.30 -18.60
N PHE A 156 13.75 -29.46 -18.32
CA PHE A 156 12.83 -29.63 -17.19
C PHE A 156 13.50 -29.23 -15.86
N VAL A 157 14.65 -29.85 -15.54
CA VAL A 157 15.38 -29.58 -14.29
C VAL A 157 15.83 -28.13 -14.21
N ALA A 158 16.34 -27.56 -15.30
CA ALA A 158 16.76 -26.17 -15.34
C ALA A 158 15.61 -25.22 -14.99
N LYS A 159 14.41 -25.47 -15.54
CA LYS A 159 13.23 -24.65 -15.29
C LYS A 159 12.61 -24.89 -13.91
N ALA A 160 12.52 -26.14 -13.48
CA ALA A 160 11.99 -26.52 -12.17
C ALA A 160 12.86 -26.02 -11.00
N THR A 161 14.17 -25.92 -11.22
CA THR A 161 15.15 -25.41 -10.23
C THR A 161 15.48 -23.94 -10.42
N GLU A 162 14.92 -23.28 -11.44
CA GLU A 162 15.02 -21.84 -11.62
C GLU A 162 14.33 -21.19 -10.42
N ARG A 163 15.13 -20.88 -9.39
CA ARG A 163 14.67 -20.22 -8.18
C ARG A 163 13.90 -19.01 -8.66
N SER A 164 12.61 -18.97 -8.35
CA SER A 164 11.73 -17.83 -8.66
C SER A 164 12.24 -16.59 -7.92
N SER A 165 13.37 -16.02 -8.35
CA SER A 165 13.73 -14.62 -8.19
C SER A 165 12.85 -13.80 -9.14
N GLY A 166 11.56 -14.13 -9.17
CA GLY A 166 10.58 -13.40 -9.91
C GLY A 166 10.55 -11.95 -9.41
N PRO A 167 10.20 -11.00 -10.27
CA PRO A 167 10.17 -9.56 -9.95
C PRO A 167 9.26 -9.18 -8.77
N TRP A 168 8.53 -10.14 -8.19
CA TRP A 168 7.74 -9.99 -6.98
C TRP A 168 8.52 -9.45 -5.76
N MET A 169 9.80 -9.79 -5.58
CA MET A 169 10.60 -9.16 -4.51
C MET A 169 10.86 -7.67 -4.77
N LEU A 170 11.04 -7.27 -6.03
CA LEU A 170 11.21 -5.85 -6.39
C LEU A 170 9.89 -5.10 -6.22
N ILE A 171 8.77 -5.69 -6.64
CA ILE A 171 7.44 -5.11 -6.49
C ILE A 171 7.09 -4.96 -4.99
N GLY A 172 7.36 -5.98 -4.18
CA GLY A 172 7.14 -5.93 -2.73
C GLY A 172 7.96 -4.84 -2.04
N GLY A 173 9.24 -4.70 -2.41
CA GLY A 173 10.10 -3.64 -1.90
C GLY A 173 9.60 -2.23 -2.24
N VAL A 174 9.18 -2.01 -3.49
CA VAL A 174 8.64 -0.72 -3.93
C VAL A 174 7.35 -0.35 -3.19
N VAL A 175 6.44 -1.31 -2.99
CA VAL A 175 5.20 -1.08 -2.23
C VAL A 175 5.50 -0.66 -0.79
N VAL A 176 6.44 -1.34 -0.12
CA VAL A 176 6.83 -1.00 1.26
C VAL A 176 7.42 0.41 1.33
N VAL A 177 8.28 0.80 0.38
CA VAL A 177 8.85 2.15 0.32
C VAL A 177 7.77 3.21 0.14
N ILE A 178 6.80 2.97 -0.75
CA ILE A 178 5.67 3.89 -0.97
C ILE A 178 4.83 4.05 0.31
N VAL A 179 4.55 2.96 1.02
CA VAL A 179 3.78 2.99 2.28
C VAL A 179 4.52 3.80 3.35
N ILE A 180 5.83 3.58 3.52
CA ILE A 180 6.66 4.34 4.47
C ILE A 180 6.69 5.83 4.10
N ALA A 181 6.84 6.16 2.81
CA ALA A 181 6.83 7.54 2.35
C ALA A 181 5.49 8.25 2.62
N LEU A 182 4.37 7.56 2.38
CA LEU A 182 3.03 8.09 2.67
C LEU A 182 2.80 8.31 4.17
N LEU A 183 3.22 7.36 5.01
CA LEU A 183 3.16 7.48 6.47
C LEU A 183 4.02 8.64 6.98
N GLY A 184 5.26 8.75 6.49
CA GLY A 184 6.16 9.85 6.84
C GLY A 184 5.61 11.21 6.46
N TRP A 185 5.04 11.33 5.26
CA TRP A 185 4.41 12.57 4.79
C TRP A 185 3.17 12.94 5.61
N ALA A 186 2.30 11.96 5.91
CA ALA A 186 1.11 12.20 6.73
C ALA A 186 1.47 12.65 8.16
N TRP A 187 2.51 12.06 8.75
CA TRP A 187 2.97 12.39 10.10
C TRP A 187 3.64 13.76 10.17
N SER A 188 4.47 14.11 9.18
CA SER A 188 5.04 15.45 9.01
C SER A 188 3.95 16.52 8.92
N ARG A 189 2.90 16.25 8.12
CA ARG A 189 1.79 17.19 7.93
C ARG A 189 0.92 17.36 9.16
N ARG A 190 0.85 16.37 10.06
CA ARG A 190 0.16 16.50 11.36
C ARG A 190 0.93 17.40 12.31
N ARG A 191 2.24 17.22 12.46
CA ARG A 191 3.06 18.05 13.36
C ARG A 191 3.06 19.54 13.01
N SER A 192 2.94 19.88 11.72
CA SER A 192 2.85 21.28 11.31
C SER A 192 1.51 21.94 11.66
N ARG A 193 0.46 21.16 11.93
CA ARG A 193 -0.85 21.69 12.32
C ARG A 193 -0.91 22.01 13.82
N ASP A 194 -0.27 21.21 14.65
CA ASP A 194 -0.27 21.42 16.10
C ASP A 194 0.46 22.72 16.48
N ARG A 195 1.57 23.03 15.81
CA ARG A 195 2.27 24.32 15.99
C ARG A 195 1.50 25.51 15.43
N ALA A 196 0.72 25.30 14.36
CA ALA A 196 -0.11 26.36 13.80
C ALA A 196 -1.33 26.67 14.66
N GLY A 197 -1.87 25.67 15.36
CA GLY A 197 -2.98 25.84 16.31
C GLY A 197 -2.62 26.74 17.49
N HIS A 198 -1.50 26.45 18.17
CA HIS A 198 -1.09 27.27 19.33
C HIS A 198 -0.78 28.73 18.96
N HIS A 199 -0.17 28.97 17.80
CA HIS A 199 0.07 30.35 17.33
C HIS A 199 -1.23 31.08 16.96
N LEU A 200 -2.28 30.36 16.52
CA LEU A 200 -3.59 30.95 16.26
C LEU A 200 -4.32 31.31 17.56
N GLU A 201 -4.23 30.45 18.58
CA GLU A 201 -4.77 30.71 19.92
C GLU A 201 -4.13 31.97 20.53
N GLU A 202 -2.80 32.08 20.46
CA GLU A 202 -2.07 33.25 20.97
C GLU A 202 -2.46 34.54 20.24
N LEU A 203 -2.55 34.52 18.90
CA LEU A 203 -2.98 35.68 18.12
C LEU A 203 -4.44 36.08 18.42
N THR A 204 -5.33 35.10 18.60
CA THR A 204 -6.74 35.37 18.90
C THR A 204 -6.89 35.99 20.28
N ALA A 205 -6.15 35.49 21.28
CA ALA A 205 -6.11 36.08 22.61
C ALA A 205 -5.59 37.52 22.59
N ALA A 206 -4.52 37.79 21.84
CA ALA A 206 -3.96 39.14 21.69
C ALA A 206 -4.93 40.11 21.00
N LEU A 207 -5.63 39.67 19.94
CA LEU A 207 -6.66 40.47 19.27
C LEU A 207 -7.83 40.79 20.19
N GLN A 208 -8.26 39.81 20.99
CA GLN A 208 -9.38 40.00 21.91
C GLN A 208 -9.04 40.98 23.02
N GLN A 209 -7.86 40.87 23.63
CA GLN A 209 -7.36 41.84 24.61
C GLN A 209 -7.31 43.26 24.05
N ARG A 210 -6.82 43.40 22.80
CA ARG A 210 -6.70 44.70 22.14
C ARG A 210 -8.07 45.29 21.76
N SER A 211 -9.02 44.45 21.36
CA SER A 211 -10.40 44.88 21.09
C SER A 211 -11.10 45.41 22.35
N THR A 212 -10.79 44.85 23.54
CA THR A 212 -11.34 45.33 24.81
C THR A 212 -10.78 46.71 25.15
N ALA A 213 -9.49 46.95 24.94
CA ALA A 213 -8.89 48.27 25.16
C ALA A 213 -9.52 49.37 24.27
N LEU A 214 -9.87 49.03 23.02
CA LEU A 214 -10.58 49.95 22.13
C LEU A 214 -11.98 50.32 22.61
N ALA A 215 -12.67 49.41 23.32
CA ALA A 215 -13.99 49.70 23.85
C ALA A 215 -13.93 50.86 24.87
N ASP A 216 -12.91 50.86 25.73
CA ASP A 216 -12.69 51.91 26.72
C ASP A 216 -12.35 53.25 26.04
N GLU A 217 -11.56 53.22 24.98
CA GLU A 217 -11.21 54.41 24.19
C GLU A 217 -12.43 55.01 23.47
N ILE A 218 -13.26 54.18 22.84
CA ILE A 218 -14.51 54.60 22.20
C ILE A 218 -15.45 55.25 23.22
N LEU A 219 -15.58 54.69 24.43
CA LEU A 219 -16.41 55.26 25.49
C LEU A 219 -15.90 56.63 25.94
N GLY A 220 -14.59 56.78 26.15
CA GLY A 220 -13.98 58.06 26.51
C GLY A 220 -14.14 59.12 25.41
N LEU A 221 -14.07 58.71 24.15
CA LEU A 221 -14.21 59.60 23.01
C LEU A 221 -15.68 60.03 22.79
N SER A 222 -16.64 59.14 23.05
CA SER A 222 -18.09 59.41 22.96
C SER A 222 -18.49 60.63 23.78
N GLU A 223 -18.06 60.66 25.05
CA GLU A 223 -18.39 61.76 25.97
C GLU A 223 -17.85 63.10 25.45
N ARG A 224 -16.64 63.10 24.90
CA ARG A 224 -15.99 64.30 24.36
C ARG A 224 -16.63 64.79 23.06
N VAL A 225 -17.01 63.87 22.19
CA VAL A 225 -17.72 64.20 20.93
C VAL A 225 -19.09 64.79 21.23
N GLU A 226 -19.83 64.25 22.19
CA GLU A 226 -21.15 64.76 22.61
C GLU A 226 -21.05 66.19 23.19
N VAL A 227 -20.03 66.46 24.01
CA VAL A 227 -19.80 67.82 24.57
C VAL A 227 -19.52 68.85 23.47
N LEU A 228 -18.84 68.47 22.39
CA LEU A 228 -18.54 69.37 21.27
C LEU A 228 -19.76 69.66 20.39
N GLY A 229 -20.77 68.77 20.35
CA GLY A 229 -22.02 68.95 19.60
C GLY A 229 -21.83 69.19 18.10
N ARG A 230 -20.80 68.58 17.50
CA ARG A 230 -20.44 68.77 16.09
C ARG A 230 -20.95 67.60 15.23
N PRO A 231 -21.86 67.83 14.27
CA PRO A 231 -22.50 66.75 13.51
C PRO A 231 -21.53 65.97 12.63
N ASP A 232 -20.42 66.58 12.20
CA ASP A 232 -19.39 65.91 11.41
C ASP A 232 -18.53 64.93 12.23
N LEU A 233 -18.30 65.23 13.51
CA LEU A 233 -17.61 64.32 14.43
C LEU A 233 -18.50 63.17 14.85
N GLU A 234 -19.77 63.46 15.16
CA GLU A 234 -20.79 62.45 15.49
C GLU A 234 -20.92 61.42 14.37
N ALA A 235 -21.07 61.86 13.11
CA ALA A 235 -21.21 60.93 11.97
C ALA A 235 -19.98 60.02 11.78
N ARG A 236 -18.76 60.53 12.01
CA ARG A 236 -17.52 59.73 11.93
C ARG A 236 -17.39 58.77 13.11
N PHE A 237 -17.80 59.20 14.30
CA PHE A 237 -17.84 58.37 15.50
C PHE A 237 -18.83 57.22 15.34
N ASP A 238 -20.04 57.49 14.85
CA ASP A 238 -21.05 56.47 14.53
C ASP A 238 -20.51 55.44 13.53
N GLN A 239 -19.80 55.91 12.51
CA GLN A 239 -19.15 55.03 11.54
C GLN A 239 -18.08 54.14 12.19
N ALA A 240 -17.26 54.67 13.10
CA ALA A 240 -16.28 53.91 13.86
C ALA A 240 -16.96 52.87 14.78
N GLY A 241 -18.07 53.22 15.43
CA GLY A 241 -18.86 52.29 16.24
C GLY A 241 -19.47 51.15 15.42
N ALA A 242 -19.92 51.43 14.20
CA ALA A 242 -20.40 50.41 13.27
C ALA A 242 -19.28 49.48 12.75
N ASP A 243 -18.07 50.01 12.54
CA ASP A 243 -16.88 49.21 12.20
C ASP A 243 -16.48 48.31 13.39
N TYR A 244 -16.49 48.83 14.62
CA TYR A 244 -16.21 48.05 15.83
C TYR A 244 -17.21 46.90 16.04
N SER A 245 -18.50 47.16 15.83
CA SER A 245 -19.54 46.12 15.96
C SER A 245 -19.34 44.96 14.97
N ARG A 246 -18.97 45.28 13.71
CA ARG A 246 -18.63 44.26 12.69
C ARG A 246 -17.36 43.48 13.05
N LEU A 247 -16.38 44.15 13.66
CA LEU A 247 -15.18 43.48 14.17
C LEU A 247 -15.52 42.50 15.29
N GLN A 248 -16.38 42.90 16.25
CA GLN A 248 -16.84 42.03 17.34
C GLN A 248 -17.62 40.81 16.83
N GLU A 249 -18.48 40.99 15.83
CA GLU A 249 -19.18 39.87 15.18
C GLU A 249 -18.18 38.88 14.52
N THR A 250 -17.15 39.41 13.85
CA THR A 250 -16.10 38.60 13.22
C THR A 250 -15.27 37.84 14.25
N LEU A 251 -14.95 38.45 15.39
CA LEU A 251 -14.20 37.81 16.48
C LEU A 251 -15.05 36.80 17.27
N GLY A 252 -16.36 37.03 17.39
CA GLY A 252 -17.29 36.10 18.06
C GLY A 252 -17.53 34.82 17.27
N GLN A 253 -17.40 34.85 15.94
CA GLN A 253 -17.37 33.64 15.13
C GLN A 253 -15.99 32.99 15.26
N ALA A 254 -15.90 31.86 15.97
CA ALA A 254 -14.66 31.14 16.26
C ALA A 254 -13.67 31.19 15.07
N VAL A 255 -12.61 31.98 15.23
CA VAL A 255 -11.65 32.27 14.16
C VAL A 255 -10.79 31.03 13.93
N THR A 256 -11.25 30.15 13.04
CA THR A 256 -10.66 28.81 12.83
C THR A 256 -9.58 28.78 11.74
N ASP A 257 -9.35 29.89 11.04
CA ASP A 257 -8.36 29.96 9.97
C ASP A 257 -7.53 31.27 10.02
N ARG A 258 -6.29 31.18 9.52
CA ARG A 258 -5.34 32.31 9.45
C ARG A 258 -5.86 33.47 8.61
N GLY A 259 -6.64 33.19 7.57
CA GLY A 259 -7.23 34.25 6.73
C GLY A 259 -8.10 35.19 7.56
N ALA A 260 -8.97 34.61 8.41
CA ALA A 260 -9.88 35.38 9.25
C ALA A 260 -9.14 36.19 10.33
N VAL A 261 -8.08 35.63 10.95
CA VAL A 261 -7.22 36.37 11.90
C VAL A 261 -6.59 37.60 11.23
N ASN A 262 -6.05 37.44 10.02
CA ASN A 262 -5.42 38.55 9.30
C ASN A 262 -6.42 39.64 8.90
N THR A 263 -7.64 39.25 8.49
CA THR A 263 -8.72 40.20 8.20
C THR A 263 -9.11 40.98 9.45
N ALA A 264 -9.30 40.31 10.60
CA ALA A 264 -9.62 40.95 11.87
C ALA A 264 -8.50 41.90 12.33
N ALA A 265 -7.23 41.48 12.21
CA ALA A 265 -6.07 42.32 12.55
C ALA A 265 -5.98 43.59 11.69
N THR A 266 -6.30 43.48 10.39
CA THR A 266 -6.31 44.62 9.46
C THR A 266 -7.43 45.59 9.82
N ALA A 267 -8.64 45.07 10.04
CA ALA A 267 -9.79 45.86 10.44
C ALA A 267 -9.57 46.59 11.78
N LEU A 268 -8.96 45.91 12.76
CA LEU A 268 -8.57 46.50 14.04
C LEU A 268 -7.58 47.65 13.86
N SER A 269 -6.53 47.45 13.04
CA SER A 269 -5.50 48.46 12.78
C SER A 269 -6.03 49.68 11.99
N ASP A 270 -7.04 49.47 11.14
CA ASP A 270 -7.74 50.55 10.45
C ASP A 270 -8.63 51.35 11.42
N LEU A 271 -9.31 50.66 12.35
CA LEU A 271 -10.16 51.28 13.37
C LEU A 271 -9.34 52.13 14.35
N GLU A 272 -8.23 51.60 14.87
CA GLU A 272 -7.30 52.34 15.75
C GLU A 272 -6.83 53.64 15.10
N ARG A 273 -6.36 53.58 13.84
CA ARG A 273 -5.91 54.79 13.13
C ARG A 273 -7.00 55.85 12.97
N ARG A 274 -8.27 55.44 12.84
CA ARG A 274 -9.40 56.36 12.75
C ARG A 274 -9.75 56.97 14.10
N LEU A 275 -9.72 56.19 15.18
CA LEU A 275 -9.93 56.67 16.53
C LEU A 275 -8.81 57.65 16.95
N ASP A 276 -7.54 57.32 16.68
CA ASP A 276 -6.40 58.22 16.88
C ASP A 276 -6.51 59.54 16.10
N GLN A 277 -7.11 59.49 14.90
CA GLN A 277 -7.34 60.69 14.11
C GLN A 277 -8.48 61.53 14.71
N LEU A 278 -9.58 60.90 15.09
CA LEU A 278 -10.70 61.55 15.76
C LEU A 278 -10.27 62.19 17.08
N ASP A 279 -9.48 61.49 17.88
CA ASP A 279 -8.99 61.99 19.17
C ASP A 279 -8.15 63.25 18.99
N ARG A 280 -7.21 63.25 18.03
CA ARG A 280 -6.41 64.43 17.70
C ARG A 280 -7.24 65.60 17.17
N GLU A 281 -8.29 65.32 16.40
CA GLU A 281 -9.22 66.36 15.91
C GLU A 281 -10.04 66.95 17.07
N VAL A 282 -10.53 66.12 17.99
CA VAL A 282 -11.24 66.53 19.21
C VAL A 282 -10.32 67.35 20.12
N ASP A 283 -9.08 66.91 20.34
CA ASP A 283 -8.04 67.63 21.11
C ASP A 283 -7.74 69.01 20.53
N ALA A 284 -7.61 69.11 19.21
CA ALA A 284 -7.32 70.37 18.53
C ALA A 284 -8.48 71.38 18.66
N LEU A 285 -9.72 70.90 18.77
CA LEU A 285 -10.92 71.73 18.90
C LEU A 285 -11.21 72.13 20.35
N ALA A 286 -10.82 71.31 21.33
CA ALA A 286 -11.00 71.58 22.75
C ALA A 286 -9.74 71.29 23.58
N PRO A 287 -8.67 72.09 23.41
CA PRO A 287 -7.44 71.90 24.16
C PRO A 287 -7.70 72.10 25.65
N GLY A 288 -7.55 71.04 26.44
CA GLY A 288 -7.67 71.07 27.90
C GLY A 288 -8.86 70.30 28.49
N ILE A 289 -9.74 69.72 27.67
CA ILE A 289 -10.71 68.73 28.14
C ILE A 289 -9.99 67.38 28.24
N GLN A 290 -9.36 67.11 29.39
CA GLN A 290 -8.77 65.80 29.66
C GLN A 290 -9.88 64.75 29.78
N PRO A 291 -9.71 63.55 29.19
CA PRO A 291 -10.65 62.45 29.44
C PRO A 291 -10.71 62.17 30.94
N PRO A 292 -11.88 61.74 31.47
CA PRO A 292 -11.96 61.31 32.85
C PRO A 292 -10.92 60.20 33.07
N SER A 293 -10.06 60.39 34.07
CA SER A 293 -9.05 59.39 34.42
C SER A 293 -9.76 58.07 34.72
N PRO A 294 -9.38 56.94 34.09
CA PRO A 294 -10.05 55.66 34.32
C PRO A 294 -10.00 55.37 35.82
N ALA A 295 -11.16 55.18 36.43
CA ALA A 295 -11.25 54.81 37.83
C ALA A 295 -10.54 53.47 38.02
N GLY A 296 -9.37 53.51 38.67
CA GLY A 296 -8.55 52.33 38.95
C GLY A 296 -9.21 51.33 39.88
#